data_AF-A0A966S734-F1
#
_entry.id   AF-A0A966S734-F1
#
_cell.length_a   1.000
_cell.length_b   1.000
_cell.length_c   1.000
_cell.angle_alpha   90.00
_cell.angle_beta   90.00
_cell.angle_gamma   90.00
#
_symmetry.space_group_name_H-M   'P 1'
#
loop_
_entity.id
_entity.type
_entity.pdbx_description
1 polymer ?
#
loop_
_entity_poly.entity_id
_entity_poly.type
_entity_poly.pdbx_seq_one_letter_code
_entity_poly.pdbx_strand_id
1 'polypeptide(L)' 'VISDGVPLEQTTLSVNPGGYLDQHLRQVIKWIEERSPVELAAVGIGHEVGDYYSRAMAIGSVEDLGPAMIGKLAELFAPR' A
#
# COMPACT_ATOMS: atom_id res chain seq x y z
N VAL A 1 -0.70 -3.76 -4.15
CA VAL A 1 -1.63 -3.79 -2.99
C VAL A 1 -2.86 -2.99 -3.35
N ILE A 2 -4.05 -3.50 -3.10
CA ILE A 2 -5.31 -2.75 -3.19
C ILE A 2 -5.88 -2.75 -1.78
N SER A 3 -6.16 -1.58 -1.21
CA SER A 3 -6.59 -1.45 0.18
C SER A 3 -7.66 -0.38 0.32
N ASP A 4 -8.49 -0.50 1.36
CA ASP A 4 -9.54 0.42 1.79
C ASP A 4 -9.25 1.05 3.19
N GLY A 5 -8.08 0.80 3.81
CA GLY A 5 -7.73 1.51 5.05
C GLY A 5 -6.36 1.24 5.69
N VAL A 6 -6.22 1.75 6.93
CA VAL A 6 -5.03 1.70 7.80
C VAL A 6 -4.96 0.33 8.52
N PRO A 7 -3.76 -0.21 8.82
CA PRO A 7 -3.60 -1.46 9.58
C PRO A 7 -4.03 -1.30 11.05
N LEU A 8 -5.33 -1.29 11.30
CA LEU A 8 -5.93 -1.12 12.62
C LEU A 8 -6.79 -2.33 12.97
N GLU A 9 -6.21 -3.27 13.74
CA GLU A 9 -6.90 -4.47 14.20
C GLU A 9 -6.92 -4.48 15.74
N GLN A 10 -8.13 -4.47 16.33
CA GLN A 10 -8.32 -4.21 17.76
C GLN A 10 -7.71 -5.30 18.67
N THR A 11 -7.75 -6.56 18.25
CA THR A 11 -7.20 -7.67 19.04
C THR A 11 -5.69 -7.52 19.17
N THR A 12 -5.01 -7.26 18.05
CA THR A 12 -3.56 -7.00 18.02
C THR A 12 -3.20 -5.78 18.86
N LEU A 13 -3.97 -4.69 18.77
CA LEU A 13 -3.76 -3.49 19.60
C LEU A 13 -3.90 -3.76 21.10
N SER A 14 -4.80 -4.65 21.51
CA SER A 14 -5.07 -4.93 22.92
C SER A 14 -3.98 -5.77 23.62
N VAL A 15 -3.22 -6.57 22.86
CA VAL A 15 -2.23 -7.51 23.40
C VAL A 15 -0.78 -7.17 23.03
N ASN A 16 -0.56 -6.12 22.23
CA ASN A 16 0.77 -5.69 21.80
C ASN A 16 1.03 -4.22 22.17
N PRO A 17 2.31 -3.80 22.21
CA PRO A 17 2.66 -2.38 22.30
C PRO A 17 1.99 -1.54 21.19
N GLY A 18 1.64 -0.30 21.52
CA GLY A 18 1.04 0.63 20.57
C GLY A 18 1.88 0.80 19.30
N GLY A 19 1.21 0.84 18.15
CA GLY A 19 1.87 1.00 16.86
C GLY A 19 2.54 -0.26 16.29
N TYR A 20 2.39 -1.42 16.93
CA TYR A 20 2.98 -2.68 16.46
C TYR A 20 2.73 -2.98 14.97
N LEU A 21 1.46 -2.90 14.54
CA LEU A 21 1.10 -3.16 13.14
C LEU A 21 1.62 -2.09 12.16
N ASP A 22 1.60 -0.82 12.55
CA ASP A 22 2.14 0.27 11.73
C ASP A 22 3.65 0.09 11.51
N GLN A 23 4.40 -0.13 12.60
CA GLN A 23 5.84 -0.34 12.55
C GLN A 23 6.19 -1.59 11.75
N HIS A 24 5.49 -2.69 11.98
CA HIS A 24 5.69 -3.93 11.24
C HIS A 24 5.39 -3.75 9.75
N LEU A 25 4.28 -3.09 9.39
CA LEU A 25 3.93 -2.80 8.00
C LEU A 25 5.02 -1.98 7.31
N ARG A 26 5.49 -0.90 7.96
CA ARG A 26 6.59 -0.07 7.44
C ARG A 26 7.87 -0.89 7.23
N GLN A 27 8.19 -1.78 8.17
CA GLN A 27 9.38 -2.63 8.08
C GLN A 27 9.29 -3.61 6.90
N VAL A 28 8.13 -4.26 6.72
CA VAL A 28 7.91 -5.20 5.61
C VAL A 28 7.95 -4.47 4.26
N ILE A 29 7.27 -3.33 4.13
CA ILE A 29 7.28 -2.55 2.89
C ILE A 29 8.70 -2.12 2.54
N LYS A 30 9.43 -1.55 3.50
CA LYS A 30 10.82 -1.14 3.31
C LYS A 30 11.70 -2.32 2.86
N TRP A 31 11.54 -3.48 3.49
CA TRP A 31 12.29 -4.67 3.09
C TRP A 31 11.98 -5.10 1.66
N ILE A 32 10.70 -5.05 1.24
CA ILE A 32 10.29 -5.36 -0.13
C ILE A 32 10.93 -4.36 -1.09
N GLU A 33 10.76 -3.05 -0.86
CA GLU A 33 11.22 -2.00 -1.76
C GLU A 33 12.75 -1.92 -1.88
N GLU A 34 13.50 -2.20 -0.80
CA GLU A 34 14.95 -2.06 -0.80
C GLU A 34 15.71 -3.35 -1.06
N ARG A 35 15.12 -4.53 -0.81
CA ARG A 35 15.86 -5.80 -0.76
C ARG A 35 15.23 -6.95 -1.54
N SER A 36 13.98 -6.82 -1.96
CA SER A 36 13.29 -7.87 -2.71
C SER A 36 13.36 -7.60 -4.21
N PRO A 37 13.37 -8.63 -5.07
CA PRO A 37 13.13 -8.45 -6.50
C PRO A 37 11.67 -8.07 -6.83
N VAL A 38 10.80 -7.99 -5.82
CA VAL A 38 9.39 -7.64 -5.98
C VAL A 38 9.23 -6.13 -6.09
N GLU A 39 8.70 -5.66 -7.22
CA GLU A 39 8.24 -4.28 -7.37
C GLU A 39 6.89 -4.11 -6.66
N LEU A 40 6.81 -3.09 -5.80
CA LEU A 40 5.63 -2.83 -4.97
C LEU A 40 4.94 -1.54 -5.41
N ALA A 41 3.62 -1.62 -5.62
CA ALA A 41 2.75 -0.47 -5.87
C ALA A 41 1.43 -0.64 -5.13
N ALA A 42 0.79 0.46 -4.76
CA ALA A 42 -0.44 0.48 -3.99
C ALA A 42 -1.55 1.35 -4.61
N VAL A 43 -2.79 0.87 -4.50
CA VAL A 43 -4.02 1.60 -4.83
C VAL A 43 -4.87 1.66 -3.56
N GLY A 44 -5.10 2.87 -3.05
CA GLY A 44 -6.01 3.15 -1.93
C GLY A 44 -7.40 3.48 -2.47
N ILE A 45 -8.44 2.80 -1.99
CA ILE A 45 -9.83 3.08 -2.37
C ILE A 45 -10.45 3.94 -1.28
N GLY A 46 -10.90 5.14 -1.65
CA GLY A 46 -11.52 6.11 -0.73
C GLY A 46 -10.56 6.75 0.27
N HIS A 47 -9.25 6.47 0.19
CA HIS A 47 -8.23 7.05 1.07
C HIS A 47 -6.83 6.98 0.44
N GLU A 48 -5.91 7.79 0.96
CA GLU A 48 -4.50 7.83 0.57
C GLU A 48 -3.68 6.74 1.29
N VAL A 49 -2.77 6.08 0.57
CA VAL A 49 -1.85 5.07 1.12
C VAL A 49 -0.37 5.43 0.94
N GLY A 50 -0.09 6.67 0.49
CA GLY A 50 1.26 7.15 0.22
C GLY A 50 2.19 7.18 1.43
N ASP A 51 1.64 7.22 2.65
CA ASP A 51 2.42 7.19 3.90
C ASP A 51 3.15 5.87 4.13
N TYR A 52 2.75 4.80 3.42
CA TYR A 52 3.32 3.47 3.54
C TYR A 52 4.09 3.04 2.29
N TYR A 53 3.60 3.37 1.10
CA TYR A 53 4.13 2.84 -0.17
C TYR A 53 4.72 3.96 -1.03
N SER A 54 5.96 3.79 -1.49
CA SER A 54 6.65 4.78 -2.33
C SER A 54 5.95 5.02 -3.68
N ARG A 55 5.28 3.99 -4.21
CA ARG A 55 4.46 4.04 -5.43
C ARG A 55 3.00 3.81 -5.10
N ALA A 56 2.30 4.88 -4.72
CA ALA A 56 0.89 4.84 -4.37
C ALA A 56 0.03 5.66 -5.35
N MET A 57 -1.26 5.33 -5.43
CA MET A 57 -2.32 6.22 -5.88
C MET A 57 -3.58 5.98 -5.07
N ALA A 58 -4.45 6.98 -4.98
CA ALA A 58 -5.79 6.82 -4.47
C ALA A 58 -6.82 6.89 -5.59
N ILE A 59 -7.93 6.18 -5.42
CA ILE A 59 -9.13 6.26 -6.24
C ILE A 59 -10.34 6.57 -5.37
N GLY A 60 -11.36 7.19 -5.95
CA GLY A 60 -12.57 7.55 -5.21
C GLY A 60 -13.39 6.33 -4.81
N SER A 61 -13.55 5.37 -5.71
CA SER A 61 -14.37 4.18 -5.50
C SER A 61 -13.88 2.98 -6.30
N VAL A 62 -14.48 1.81 -6.08
CA VAL A 62 -14.07 0.54 -6.70
C VAL A 62 -14.28 0.55 -8.22
N GLU A 63 -15.24 1.33 -8.70
CA GLU A 63 -15.53 1.49 -10.13
C GLU A 63 -14.33 2.06 -10.90
N ASP A 64 -13.50 2.87 -10.24
CA ASP A 64 -12.29 3.47 -10.81
C ASP A 64 -11.07 2.53 -10.78
N LEU A 65 -11.18 1.35 -10.18
CA LEU A 65 -10.07 0.44 -9.95
C LEU A 65 -9.47 -0.07 -11.27
N GLY A 66 -10.32 -0.40 -12.26
CA GLY A 66 -9.87 -0.90 -13.55
C GLY A 66 -8.93 0.09 -14.26
N PRO A 67 -9.37 1.33 -14.52
CA PRO A 67 -8.52 2.39 -15.07
C PRO A 67 -7.24 2.63 -14.27
N ALA A 68 -7.33 2.66 -12.94
CA ALA A 68 -6.17 2.88 -12.07
C ALA A 68 -5.11 1.77 -12.17
N MET A 69 -5.54 0.51 -12.20
CA MET A 69 -4.64 -0.64 -12.36
C MET A 69 -3.93 -0.60 -13.71
N ILE A 70 -4.63 -0.26 -14.79
CA ILE A 70 -4.01 -0.10 -16.12
C ILE A 70 -2.97 1.02 -16.09
N GLY A 71 -3.28 2.16 -15.46
CA GLY A 71 -2.35 3.28 -15.28
C GLY A 71 -1.07 2.86 -14.55
N LYS A 72 -1.18 2.14 -13.43
CA LYS A 72 0.00 1.68 -12.66
C LYS A 72 0.83 0.64 -13.40
N LEU A 73 0.18 -0.27 -14.14
CA LEU A 73 0.91 -1.20 -14.99
C LEU A 73 1.67 -0.45 -16.09
N ALA A 74 1.04 0.55 -16.72
CA ALA A 74 1.71 1.36 -17.73
C ALA A 74 2.92 2.13 -17.16
N GLU A 75 2.79 2.72 -15.98
CA GLU A 75 3.91 3.38 -15.27
C GLU A 75 5.04 2.40 -14.95
N LEU A 76 4.72 1.18 -14.51
CA LEU A 76 5.71 0.17 -14.15
C LEU A 76 6.57 -0.28 -15.35
N PHE A 77 5.97 -0.34 -16.54
CA PHE A 77 6.64 -0.76 -17.77
C PHE A 77 7.08 0.40 -18.66
N ALA A 78 6.85 1.65 -18.25
CA ALA A 78 7.33 2.81 -18.97
C ALA A 78 8.88 2.83 -18.97
N PRO A 79 9.53 3.26 -20.07
CA PRO A 79 10.97 3.45 -20.10
C PRO A 79 11.41 4.41 -18.99
N ARG A 80 12.47 4.03 -18.24
CA ARG A 80 13.11 4.90 -17.26
C ARG A 80 13.95 6.00 -17.92
#